data_AF-A0A7S0Z9U7-F1
#
_entry.id   AF-A0A7S0Z9U7-F1
#
_cell.length_a   1.000
_cell.length_b   1.000
_cell.length_c   1.000
_cell.angle_alpha   90.00
_cell.angle_beta   90.00
_cell.angle_gamma   90.00
#
_symmetry.space_group_name_H-M   'P 1'
#
loop_
_entity.id
_entity.type
_entity.pdbx_description
1 polymer ?
#
loop_
_entity_poly.entity_id
_entity_poly.type
_entity_poly.pdbx_seq_one_letter_code
_entity_poly.pdbx_strand_id
1 'polypeptide(L)'
;IRLVVEHGLGHLPFSEKVVNTPTGDQYKGVTFCSKLCGVSIIRSGEAMENALRACCKGIKIGKLLIERRDRDGMLTRPASAMGNLDGQTQKSPRIHYEKLPYDIADRYV
;
A
#
# COMPACT_ATOMS: atom_id res chain seq x y z
N ILE A 1 -2.22 10.32 9.05
CA ILE A 1 -2.17 9.27 8.01
C ILE A 1 -3.11 9.50 6.83
N ARG A 2 -4.33 10.00 7.03
CA ARG A 2 -5.32 10.20 5.95
C ARG A 2 -4.83 11.07 4.79
N LEU A 3 -4.16 12.19 5.07
CA LEU A 3 -3.63 13.09 4.04
C LEU A 3 -2.62 12.39 3.10
N VAL A 4 -1.78 11.52 3.64
CA VAL A 4 -0.79 10.76 2.87
C VAL A 4 -1.47 9.77 1.94
N VAL A 5 -2.53 9.11 2.41
CA VAL A 5 -3.34 8.21 1.59
C VAL A 5 -4.05 8.97 0.47
N GLU A 6 -4.70 10.09 0.79
CA GLU A 6 -5.38 10.93 -0.21
C GLU A 6 -4.39 11.44 -1.28
N HIS A 7 -3.19 11.84 -0.87
CA HIS A 7 -2.15 12.24 -1.81
C HIS A 7 -1.66 11.07 -2.68
N GLY A 8 -1.49 9.88 -2.10
CA GLY A 8 -1.14 8.66 -2.83
C GLY A 8 -2.16 8.29 -3.90
N LEU A 9 -3.45 8.41 -3.60
CA LEU A 9 -4.54 8.20 -4.56
C LEU A 9 -4.49 9.19 -5.74
N GLY A 10 -3.85 10.35 -5.55
CA GLY A 10 -3.62 11.36 -6.59
C GLY A 10 -2.60 10.94 -7.67
N HIS A 11 -1.83 9.88 -7.44
CA HIS A 11 -0.91 9.33 -8.44
C HIS A 11 -1.53 8.26 -9.34
N LEU A 12 -2.76 7.82 -9.02
CA LEU A 12 -3.47 6.84 -9.83
C LEU A 12 -3.92 7.46 -11.15
N PRO A 13 -4.08 6.65 -12.21
CA PRO A 13 -4.58 7.16 -13.48
C PRO A 13 -6.02 7.65 -13.34
N PHE A 14 -6.27 8.83 -13.92
CA PHE A 14 -7.59 9.43 -14.04
C PHE A 14 -8.09 9.33 -15.47
N SER A 15 -9.40 9.17 -15.64
CA SER A 15 -10.03 9.24 -16.96
C SER A 15 -10.96 10.45 -17.00
N GLU A 16 -10.90 11.23 -18.07
CA GLU A 16 -11.81 12.35 -18.26
C GLU A 16 -13.25 11.84 -18.40
N LYS A 17 -14.17 12.52 -17.71
CA LYS A 17 -15.60 12.21 -17.77
C LYS A 17 -16.41 13.49 -17.75
N VAL A 18 -17.19 13.68 -18.80
CA VAL A 18 -18.17 14.77 -18.86
C VAL A 18 -19.42 14.33 -18.11
N VAL A 19 -19.88 15.15 -17.18
CA VAL A 19 -21.12 14.93 -16.41
C VAL A 19 -22.09 16.07 -16.66
N ASN A 20 -23.37 15.72 -16.79
CA ASN A 20 -24.44 16.71 -16.91
C ASN A 20 -24.85 17.14 -15.51
N THR A 21 -24.75 18.43 -15.24
CA THR A 21 -25.20 19.00 -13.97
C THR A 21 -26.74 19.07 -13.95
N PRO A 22 -27.37 19.08 -12.76
CA PRO A 22 -28.82 19.26 -12.64
C PRO A 22 -29.33 20.56 -13.26
N THR A 23 -28.45 21.56 -13.43
CA THR A 23 -28.73 22.85 -14.05
C THR A 23 -28.80 22.77 -15.59
N GLY A 24 -28.41 21.65 -16.20
CA GLY A 24 -28.42 21.43 -17.65
C GLY A 24 -27.06 21.66 -18.33
N ASP A 25 -26.06 22.14 -17.59
CA ASP A 25 -24.72 22.40 -18.13
C ASP A 25 -23.82 21.17 -18.07
N GLN A 26 -22.93 21.03 -19.07
CA GLN A 26 -21.91 19.98 -19.12
C GLN A 26 -20.65 20.40 -18.37
N TYR A 27 -20.25 19.59 -17.40
CA TYR A 27 -19.00 19.77 -16.65
C TYR A 27 -17.97 18.70 -17.03
N LYS A 28 -16.79 19.14 -17.47
CA LYS A 28 -15.64 18.26 -17.73
C LYS A 28 -14.94 17.93 -16.42
N GLY A 29 -15.26 16.77 -15.86
CA GLY A 29 -14.62 16.26 -14.65
C GLY A 29 -13.64 15.12 -14.96
N VAL A 30 -13.17 14.50 -13.89
CA VAL A 30 -12.35 13.29 -13.94
C VAL A 30 -13.01 12.19 -13.12
N THR A 31 -12.82 10.94 -13.52
CA THR A 31 -13.22 9.76 -12.77
C THR A 31 -12.00 8.98 -12.34
N PHE A 32 -12.04 8.44 -11.13
CA PHE A 32 -11.00 7.57 -10.59
C PHE A 32 -11.04 6.20 -11.27
N CYS A 33 -9.88 5.58 -11.42
CA CYS A 33 -9.81 4.22 -11.93
C CYS A 33 -10.56 3.23 -11.02
N SER A 34 -11.47 2.45 -11.61
CA SER A 34 -12.11 1.33 -10.94
C SER A 34 -11.15 0.13 -10.98
N LYS A 35 -10.75 -0.41 -9.81
CA LYS A 35 -9.87 -1.59 -9.55
C LYS A 35 -8.64 -1.26 -8.68
N LEU A 36 -8.88 -0.67 -7.51
CA LEU A 36 -7.85 -0.48 -6.49
C LEU A 36 -7.85 -1.65 -5.49
N CYS A 37 -6.68 -2.03 -4.99
CA CYS A 37 -6.51 -2.83 -3.78
C CYS A 37 -5.37 -2.25 -2.94
N GLY A 38 -5.48 -2.35 -1.62
CA GLY A 38 -4.38 -2.01 -0.72
C GLY A 38 -3.57 -3.24 -0.39
N VAL A 39 -2.27 -3.10 -0.19
CA VAL A 39 -1.42 -4.16 0.36
C VAL A 39 -0.68 -3.63 1.58
N SER A 40 -0.92 -4.26 2.72
CA SER A 40 -0.34 -3.84 4.00
C SER A 40 0.78 -4.79 4.42
N ILE A 41 1.96 -4.21 4.68
CA ILE A 41 3.10 -4.93 5.23
C ILE A 41 2.97 -5.00 6.76
N ILE A 42 2.82 -6.22 7.26
CA ILE A 42 2.66 -6.52 8.69
C ILE A 42 4.00 -6.24 9.42
N ARG A 43 4.00 -5.59 10.59
CA ARG A 43 2.85 -5.13 11.40
C ARG A 43 2.48 -3.66 11.18
N SER A 44 3.48 -2.81 10.94
CA SER A 44 3.30 -1.34 10.93
C SER A 44 2.38 -0.83 9.83
N GLY A 45 2.30 -1.53 8.69
CA GLY A 45 1.42 -1.17 7.58
C GLY A 45 -0.06 -1.31 7.91
N GLU A 46 -0.42 -2.11 8.92
CA GLU A 46 -1.82 -2.28 9.36
C GLU A 46 -2.41 -0.96 9.90
N ALA A 47 -1.56 -0.07 10.43
CA ALA A 47 -2.00 1.24 10.92
C ALA A 47 -2.57 2.14 9.81
N MET A 48 -2.16 1.93 8.55
CA MET A 48 -2.65 2.70 7.40
C MET A 48 -3.95 2.14 6.82
N GLU A 49 -4.30 0.88 7.11
CA GLU A 49 -5.52 0.24 6.60
C GLU A 49 -6.79 1.00 6.97
N ASN A 50 -6.84 1.54 8.19
CA ASN A 50 -8.02 2.27 8.66
C ASN A 50 -8.23 3.56 7.86
N ALA A 51 -7.16 4.29 7.56
CA ALA A 51 -7.24 5.49 6.71
C ALA A 51 -7.63 5.15 5.28
N LEU A 52 -7.06 4.08 4.72
CA LEU A 52 -7.40 3.62 3.37
C LEU A 52 -8.86 3.20 3.26
N ARG A 53 -9.39 2.49 4.25
CA ARG A 53 -10.81 2.10 4.30
C ARG A 53 -11.76 3.29 4.47
N ALA A 54 -11.32 4.34 5.17
CA ALA A 54 -12.10 5.57 5.31
C ALA A 54 -12.20 6.37 4.00
N CYS A 55 -11.12 6.41 3.20
CA CYS A 55 -11.12 7.08 1.90
C CYS A 55 -11.80 6.26 0.80
N CYS A 56 -11.55 4.95 0.77
CA CYS A 56 -12.03 4.03 -0.26
C CYS A 56 -12.94 2.95 0.36
N LYS A 57 -14.26 3.17 0.29
CA LYS A 57 -15.24 2.19 0.79
C LYS A 57 -15.17 0.89 -0.03
N GLY A 58 -15.05 -0.24 0.67
CA GLY A 58 -15.05 -1.57 0.03
C GLY A 58 -13.74 -1.98 -0.65
N ILE A 59 -12.63 -1.30 -0.37
CA ILE A 59 -11.32 -1.69 -0.91
C ILE A 59 -10.88 -3.07 -0.41
N LYS A 60 -10.37 -3.91 -1.32
CA LYS A 60 -9.74 -5.19 -0.96
C LYS A 60 -8.36 -4.90 -0.37
N ILE A 61 -8.04 -5.48 0.78
CA ILE A 61 -6.73 -5.31 1.44
C ILE A 61 -6.04 -6.66 1.52
N GLY A 62 -4.89 -6.78 0.88
CA GLY A 62 -3.97 -7.90 1.02
C GLY A 62 -2.96 -7.65 2.15
N LYS A 63 -2.42 -8.73 2.72
CA LYS A 63 -1.45 -8.66 3.80
C LYS A 63 -0.20 -9.47 3.48
N LEU A 64 0.97 -8.89 3.75
CA LEU A 64 2.24 -9.61 3.70
C LEU A 64 2.99 -9.46 5.01
N LEU A 65 3.44 -10.58 5.57
CA LEU A 65 4.42 -10.61 6.65
C LEU A 65 5.78 -10.91 6.03
N ILE A 66 6.66 -9.92 6.09
CA ILE A 66 8.03 -10.03 5.60
C ILE A 66 8.95 -10.04 6.81
N GLU A 67 9.77 -11.09 6.92
CA GLU A 67 10.85 -11.14 7.92
C GLU A 67 12.14 -10.63 7.26
N ARG A 68 12.67 -9.54 7.80
CA ARG A 68 14.04 -9.10 7.52
C ARG A 68 14.94 -9.72 8.57
N ARG A 69 15.90 -10.54 8.14
CA ARG A 69 16.97 -11.05 9.00
C ARG A 69 18.18 -10.15 8.84
N ASP A 70 18.78 -9.77 9.96
CA ASP A 70 20.10 -9.17 9.94
C ASP A 70 21.18 -10.23 9.65
N ARG A 71 22.42 -9.76 9.46
CA ARG A 71 23.59 -10.60 9.14
C ARG A 71 23.73 -11.80 10.08
N ASP A 72 23.42 -11.62 11.35
CA ASP A 72 23.59 -12.63 12.40
C ASP A 72 22.43 -13.64 12.52
N GLY A 73 21.43 -13.56 11.63
CA GLY A 73 20.25 -14.46 11.69
C GLY A 73 19.31 -14.16 12.86
N MET A 74 19.57 -13.10 13.62
CA MET A 74 18.71 -12.59 14.68
C MET A 74 17.63 -11.67 14.07
N LEU A 75 16.41 -11.73 14.61
CA LEU A 75 15.34 -10.80 14.25
C LEU A 75 15.82 -9.38 14.59
N THR A 76 15.76 -8.44 13.63
CA THR A 76 16.18 -7.03 13.81
C THR A 76 15.63 -6.48 15.13
N ARG A 77 16.48 -6.41 16.16
CA ARG A 77 16.16 -5.72 17.42
C ARG A 77 16.44 -4.23 17.21
N PRO A 78 15.68 -3.32 17.85
CA PRO A 78 15.92 -1.89 17.72
C PRO A 78 17.40 -1.57 18.04
N ALA A 79 17.99 -0.73 17.19
CA ALA A 79 19.43 -0.46 17.04
C ALA A 79 20.10 0.25 18.24
N SER A 80 20.00 -0.32 19.44
CA SER A 80 20.67 0.20 20.64
C SER A 80 21.78 -0.72 21.17
N ALA A 81 22.20 -1.74 20.41
CA ALA A 81 23.30 -2.61 20.82
C ALA A 81 24.22 -2.99 19.64
N MET A 82 25.44 -2.46 19.70
CA MET A 82 26.71 -2.95 19.11
C MET A 82 26.95 -2.84 17.59
N GLY A 83 27.92 -1.97 17.26
CA GLY A 83 29.24 -2.41 16.76
C GLY A 83 29.40 -2.67 15.27
N ASN A 84 30.27 -1.87 14.63
CA ASN A 84 30.81 -2.09 13.28
C ASN A 84 31.28 -3.54 13.07
N LEU A 85 30.80 -4.20 12.00
CA LEU A 85 31.55 -5.22 11.29
C LEU A 85 31.07 -5.34 9.83
N ASP A 86 32.05 -5.28 8.94
CA ASP A 86 31.99 -5.52 7.51
C ASP A 86 31.56 -6.95 7.17
N GLY A 87 30.80 -7.10 6.09
CA GLY A 87 30.39 -8.40 5.56
C GLY A 87 29.00 -8.33 4.92
N GLN A 88 28.91 -7.74 3.73
CA GLN A 88 27.67 -7.73 2.94
C GLN A 88 27.33 -9.15 2.47
N THR A 89 26.50 -9.88 3.21
CA THR A 89 25.70 -10.97 2.64
C THR A 89 24.26 -10.52 2.64
N GLN A 90 23.80 -10.06 1.48
CA GLN A 90 22.45 -9.61 1.20
C GLN A 90 21.49 -10.80 1.33
N LYS A 91 21.06 -11.13 2.56
CA LYS A 91 20.01 -12.12 2.78
C LYS A 91 18.70 -11.54 2.26
N SER A 92 18.15 -12.17 1.22
CA SER A 92 16.87 -11.81 0.63
C SER A 92 15.76 -11.82 1.69
N PRO A 93 14.94 -10.78 1.79
CA PRO A 93 13.80 -10.77 2.72
C PRO A 93 12.90 -11.98 2.44
N ARG A 94 12.51 -12.70 3.50
CA ARG A 94 11.67 -13.88 3.38
C ARG A 94 10.22 -13.51 3.63
N ILE A 95 9.32 -13.99 2.79
CA ILE A 95 7.88 -13.89 3.00
C ILE A 95 7.48 -15.03 3.93
N HIS A 96 6.96 -14.70 5.11
CA HIS A 96 6.48 -15.67 6.10
C HIS A 96 4.97 -15.90 5.99
N TYR A 97 4.24 -14.90 5.55
CA TYR A 97 2.81 -14.98 5.34
C TYR A 97 2.41 -14.05 4.20
N GLU A 98 1.52 -14.54 3.35
CA GLU A 98 0.95 -13.77 2.25
C GLU A 98 -0.52 -14.15 2.11
N LYS A 99 -1.36 -13.13 2.08
CA LYS A 99 -2.78 -13.28 1.73
C LYS A 99 -3.18 -12.10 0.87
N LEU A 100 -3.15 -12.32 -0.44
CA LEU A 100 -3.51 -11.33 -1.45
C LEU A 100 -4.84 -11.67 -2.11
N PRO A 101 -5.58 -10.66 -2.62
CA PRO A 101 -6.70 -10.90 -3.52
C PRO A 101 -6.24 -11.70 -4.75
N TYR A 102 -7.05 -12.68 -5.19
CA TYR A 102 -6.76 -13.49 -6.37
C TYR A 102 -6.66 -12.67 -7.67
N ASP A 103 -7.33 -11.52 -7.70
CA ASP A 103 -7.38 -10.59 -8.82
C ASP A 103 -6.44 -9.39 -8.66
N ILE A 104 -5.32 -9.56 -7.94
CA ILE A 104 -4.35 -8.48 -7.72
C ILE A 104 -3.57 -8.10 -8.99
N ALA A 105 -3.34 -9.04 -9.90
CA ALA A 105 -2.59 -8.80 -11.14
C ALA A 105 -3.25 -7.74 -12.05
N ASP A 106 -4.57 -7.61 -11.97
CA ASP A 106 -5.37 -6.68 -12.77
C ASP A 106 -5.76 -5.40 -12.01
N ARG A 107 -5.17 -5.17 -10.83
CA ARG A 107 -5.51 -4.07 -9.93
C ARG A 107 -4.31 -3.16 -9.68
N TYR A 108 -4.61 -1.91 -9.33
CA TYR A 108 -3.62 -0.98 -8.80
C TYR A 108 -3.40 -1.25 -7.32
N VAL A 109 -2.13 -1.24 -6.89
CA VAL A 109 -1.67 -1.47 -5.50
C VAL A 109 -1.00 -0.21 -4.97
#